data_AF-A0A916R5G3-F1
#
_entry.id   AF-A0A916R5G3-F1
#
_cell.length_a   1.000
_cell.length_b   1.000
_cell.length_c   1.000
_cell.angle_alpha   90.00
_cell.angle_beta   90.00
_cell.angle_gamma   90.00
#
_symmetry.space_group_name_H-M   'P 1'
#
loop_
_entity.id
_entity.type
_entity.pdbx_description
1 polymer ?
#
loop_
_entity_poly.entity_id
_entity_poly.type
_entity_poly.pdbx_seq_one_letter_code
_entity_poly.pdbx_strand_id
1 'polypeptide(L)'
;MSLFTEFYGPTYEAYLKDMKEIQEYLGDIQDGVVLRGFLENVLQSKIDKVLPTLEKQLQQSWHQAWRKWQVLQRRYLNIQVRQNFRSELLRPTV
;
A
#
# COMPACT_ATOMS: atom_id res chain seq x y z
N MET A 1 -6.55 6.93 12.91
CA MET A 1 -5.77 8.10 12.44
C MET A 1 -6.64 9.13 11.74
N SER A 2 -7.43 8.76 10.71
CA SER A 2 -8.37 9.69 10.06
C SER A 2 -9.45 10.27 10.97
N LEU A 3 -9.83 9.56 12.03
CA LEU A 3 -10.80 10.02 13.04
C LEU A 3 -10.26 11.12 13.96
N PHE A 4 -8.95 11.35 13.98
CA PHE A 4 -8.31 12.27 14.93
C PHE A 4 -7.69 13.48 14.24
N THR A 5 -7.97 13.71 12.96
CA THR A 5 -7.35 14.79 12.18
C THR A 5 -7.57 16.18 12.77
N GLU A 6 -8.71 16.40 13.44
CA GLU A 6 -9.03 17.67 14.12
C GLU A 6 -8.05 18.03 15.24
N PHE A 7 -7.31 17.06 15.79
CA PHE A 7 -6.37 17.26 16.88
C PHE A 7 -4.93 17.58 16.40
N TYR A 8 -4.67 17.56 15.09
CA TYR A 8 -3.31 17.67 14.56
C TYR A 8 -3.20 18.71 13.43
N GLY A 9 -1.99 19.20 13.19
CA GLY A 9 -1.71 20.18 12.16
C GLY A 9 -1.48 19.61 10.75
N PRO A 10 -1.21 20.48 9.76
CA PRO A 10 -1.04 20.10 8.35
C PRO A 10 0.06 19.07 8.08
N THR A 11 1.12 19.05 8.89
CA THR A 11 2.20 18.07 8.76
C THR A 11 1.70 16.65 9.04
N TYR A 12 0.81 16.47 10.01
CA TYR A 12 0.18 15.19 10.29
C TYR A 12 -0.74 14.74 9.15
N GLU A 13 -1.50 15.66 8.55
CA GLU A 13 -2.36 15.34 7.39
C GLU A 13 -1.55 14.82 6.21
N ALA A 14 -0.36 15.39 5.96
CA ALA A 14 0.56 14.90 4.95
C ALA A 14 1.03 13.47 5.24
N TYR A 15 1.39 13.15 6.49
CA TYR A 15 1.71 11.78 6.90
C TYR A 15 0.52 10.84 6.75
N LEU A 16 -0.70 11.28 7.09
CA LEU A 16 -1.90 10.48 6.94
C LEU A 16 -2.21 10.18 5.47
N LYS A 17 -2.00 11.15 4.58
CA LYS A 17 -2.13 10.96 3.13
C LYS A 17 -1.16 9.88 2.65
N ASP A 18 0.11 9.98 3.02
CA ASP A 18 1.09 8.95 2.67
C ASP A 18 0.68 7.57 3.21
N MET A 19 0.16 7.48 4.44
CA MET A 19 -0.31 6.21 5.00
C MET A 19 -1.48 5.60 4.20
N LYS A 20 -2.40 6.43 3.71
CA LYS A 20 -3.48 5.98 2.82
C LYS A 20 -2.93 5.44 1.52
N GLU A 21 -1.99 6.16 0.89
CA GLU A 21 -1.34 5.70 -0.34
C GLU A 21 -0.58 4.38 -0.13
N ILE A 22 0.11 4.22 1.01
CA ILE A 22 0.75 2.95 1.39
C ILE A 22 -0.28 1.83 1.48
N GLN A 23 -1.40 2.06 2.18
CA GLN A 23 -2.46 1.07 2.32
C GLN A 23 -3.05 0.67 0.98
N GLU A 24 -3.29 1.64 0.09
CA GLU A 24 -3.81 1.40 -1.25
C GLU A 24 -2.84 0.55 -2.08
N TYR A 25 -1.56 0.91 -2.15
CA TYR A 25 -0.59 0.15 -2.95
C TYR A 25 -0.33 -1.25 -2.41
N LEU A 26 -0.33 -1.43 -1.09
CA LEU A 26 -0.23 -2.76 -0.48
C LEU A 26 -1.50 -3.58 -0.69
N GLY A 27 -2.67 -2.92 -0.69
CA GLY A 27 -3.95 -3.51 -1.06
C GLY A 27 -3.94 -4.03 -2.50
N ASP A 28 -3.53 -3.21 -3.47
CA ASP A 28 -3.41 -3.61 -4.89
C ASP A 28 -2.51 -4.85 -5.06
N ILE A 29 -1.39 -4.91 -4.32
CA ILE A 29 -0.48 -6.06 -4.30
C ILE A 29 -1.19 -7.31 -3.76
N GLN A 30 -1.89 -7.18 -2.63
CA GLN A 30 -2.60 -8.27 -1.98
C GLN A 30 -3.75 -8.78 -2.83
N ASP A 31 -4.54 -7.89 -3.41
CA ASP A 31 -5.69 -8.21 -4.24
C ASP A 31 -5.28 -9.06 -5.45
N GLY A 32 -4.15 -8.75 -6.08
CA GLY A 32 -3.59 -9.59 -7.15
C GLY A 32 -3.26 -11.01 -6.70
N VAL A 33 -2.69 -11.18 -5.50
CA VAL A 33 -2.38 -12.51 -4.93
C VAL A 33 -3.66 -13.27 -4.59
N VAL A 34 -4.63 -12.61 -3.97
CA VAL A 34 -5.91 -13.22 -3.58
C VAL A 34 -6.70 -13.64 -4.83
N LEU A 35 -6.81 -12.77 -5.83
CA LEU A 35 -7.50 -13.06 -7.09
C LEU A 35 -6.84 -14.24 -7.83
N ARG A 36 -5.51 -14.26 -7.90
CA ARG A 36 -4.76 -15.37 -8.49
C ARG A 36 -5.06 -16.70 -7.80
N GLY A 37 -4.96 -16.74 -6.47
CA GLY A 37 -5.24 -17.95 -5.70
C GLY A 37 -6.71 -18.39 -5.81
N PHE A 38 -7.64 -17.44 -5.86
CA PHE A 38 -9.05 -17.72 -6.09
C PHE A 38 -9.28 -18.37 -7.47
N LEU A 39 -8.69 -17.81 -8.53
CA LEU A 39 -8.84 -18.35 -9.89
C LEU A 39 -8.19 -19.72 -10.04
N GLU A 40 -7.00 -19.93 -9.46
CA GLU A 40 -6.34 -21.23 -9.47
C GLU A 40 -7.17 -22.30 -8.74
N ASN A 41 -7.84 -21.93 -7.65
CA ASN A 41 -8.77 -22.80 -6.93
C ASN A 41 -10.01 -23.12 -7.78
N VAL A 42 -10.66 -22.12 -8.36
CA VAL A 42 -11.87 -22.33 -9.18
C VAL A 42 -11.58 -23.15 -10.44
N LEU A 43 -10.47 -22.88 -11.12
CA LEU A 43 -10.09 -23.55 -12.37
C LEU A 43 -9.42 -24.90 -12.16
N GLN A 44 -9.04 -25.24 -10.91
CA GLN A 44 -8.26 -26.44 -10.56
C GLN A 44 -7.00 -26.58 -11.41
N SER A 45 -6.41 -25.45 -11.81
CA SER A 45 -5.26 -25.38 -12.69
C SER A 45 -4.52 -24.07 -12.48
N LYS A 46 -3.24 -24.05 -12.85
CA LYS A 46 -2.44 -22.83 -12.76
C LYS A 46 -2.92 -21.80 -13.78
N ILE A 47 -3.06 -20.55 -13.34
CA ILE A 47 -3.61 -19.46 -14.16
C ILE A 47 -2.73 -19.14 -15.37
N ASP A 48 -1.41 -19.33 -15.25
CA ASP A 48 -0.43 -19.10 -16.33
C ASP A 48 -0.65 -20.02 -17.53
N LYS A 49 -1.24 -21.21 -17.31
CA LYS A 49 -1.57 -22.17 -18.37
C LYS A 49 -2.93 -21.89 -19.03
N VAL A 50 -3.93 -21.54 -18.23
CA VAL A 50 -5.32 -21.46 -18.68
C VAL A 50 -5.70 -20.04 -19.12
N LEU A 51 -5.15 -19.02 -18.46
CA LEU A 51 -5.43 -17.61 -18.69
C LEU A 51 -4.13 -16.79 -18.78
N PRO A 52 -3.22 -17.09 -19.73
CA PRO A 52 -1.89 -16.46 -19.80
C PRO A 52 -1.96 -14.94 -19.98
N THR A 53 -2.94 -14.43 -20.71
CA THR A 53 -3.13 -12.98 -20.90
C THR A 53 -3.51 -12.29 -19.59
N LEU A 54 -4.37 -12.92 -18.79
CA LEU A 54 -4.77 -12.39 -17.49
C LEU A 54 -3.60 -12.42 -16.51
N GLU A 55 -2.84 -13.52 -16.44
CA GLU A 55 -1.63 -13.60 -15.61
C GLU A 55 -0.65 -12.48 -15.97
N LYS A 56 -0.43 -12.21 -17.26
CA LYS A 56 0.42 -11.11 -17.70
C LYS A 56 -0.08 -9.75 -17.19
N GLN A 57 -1.39 -9.51 -17.23
CA GLN A 57 -1.99 -8.27 -16.71
C GLN A 57 -1.85 -8.15 -15.20
N LEU A 58 -2.08 -9.24 -14.45
CA LEU A 58 -1.90 -9.27 -13.00
C LEU A 58 -0.46 -8.97 -12.60
N GLN A 59 0.52 -9.58 -13.28
CA GLN A 59 1.94 -9.30 -13.05
C GLN A 59 2.28 -7.83 -13.34
N GLN A 60 1.75 -7.26 -14.44
CA GLN A 60 1.96 -5.86 -14.76
C GLN A 60 1.39 -4.93 -13.67
N SER A 61 0.17 -5.20 -13.19
CA SER A 61 -0.47 -4.46 -12.11
C SER A 61 0.38 -4.55 -10.83
N TRP A 62 0.79 -5.76 -10.44
CA TRP A 62 1.63 -6.00 -9.28
C TRP A 62 2.94 -5.21 -9.35
N HIS A 63 3.63 -5.22 -10.50
CA HIS A 63 4.86 -4.44 -10.68
C HIS A 63 4.63 -2.92 -10.57
N GLN A 64 3.50 -2.41 -11.03
CA GLN A 64 3.16 -0.99 -10.90
C GLN A 64 2.94 -0.62 -9.43
N ALA A 65 2.10 -1.37 -8.71
CA ALA A 65 1.84 -1.16 -7.30
C ALA A 65 3.14 -1.29 -6.46
N TRP A 66 3.97 -2.29 -6.76
CA TRP A 66 5.27 -2.49 -6.12
C TRP A 66 6.20 -1.30 -6.28
N ARG A 67 6.30 -0.71 -7.49
CA ARG A 67 7.13 0.48 -7.71
C ARG A 67 6.63 1.68 -6.92
N LYS A 68 5.32 1.90 -6.84
CA LYS A 68 4.73 2.98 -6.04
C LYS A 68 5.00 2.78 -4.55
N TRP A 69 4.78 1.56 -4.05
CA TRP A 69 5.10 1.16 -2.69
C TRP A 69 6.58 1.39 -2.35
N GLN A 70 7.52 0.99 -3.21
CA GLN A 70 8.96 1.14 -2.95
C GLN A 70 9.39 2.59 -2.69
N VAL A 71 8.76 3.57 -3.34
CA VAL A 71 9.06 4.99 -3.11
C VAL A 71 8.71 5.38 -1.67
N LEU A 72 7.50 5.05 -1.22
CA LEU A 72 7.04 5.35 0.13
C LEU A 72 7.78 4.49 1.18
N GLN A 73 8.05 3.22 0.88
CA GLN A 73 8.83 2.34 1.74
C GLN A 73 10.20 2.95 2.07
N ARG A 74 10.95 3.42 1.06
CA ARG A 74 12.25 4.06 1.28
C ARG A 74 12.14 5.30 2.17
N ARG A 75 11.11 6.12 1.96
CA ARG A 75 10.84 7.31 2.79
C ARG A 75 10.62 6.93 4.26
N TYR A 76 9.80 5.93 4.55
CA TYR A 76 9.49 5.52 5.93
C TYR A 76 10.53 4.58 6.57
N LEU A 77 11.47 4.06 5.78
CA LEU A 77 12.69 3.42 6.30
C LEU A 77 13.72 4.43 6.80
N ASN A 78 13.62 5.70 6.40
CA ASN A 78 14.47 6.76 6.94
C ASN A 78 14.11 7.06 8.41
N ILE A 79 15.12 7.03 9.29
CA ILE A 79 14.93 7.24 10.73
C ILE A 79 14.40 8.63 11.06
N GLN A 80 14.85 9.68 10.35
CA GLN A 80 14.41 11.06 10.60
C GLN A 80 12.92 11.21 10.29
N VAL A 81 12.46 10.62 9.19
CA VAL A 81 11.03 10.62 8.82
C VAL A 81 10.21 9.93 9.89
N ARG A 82 10.64 8.77 10.38
CA ARG A 82 9.93 8.06 11.48
C ARG A 82 9.89 8.87 12.77
N GLN A 83 11.01 9.50 13.13
CA GLN A 83 11.08 10.33 14.35
C GLN A 83 10.19 11.56 14.23
N ASN A 84 10.20 12.24 13.08
CA ASN A 84 9.32 13.38 12.83
C ASN A 84 7.85 12.96 12.91
N PHE A 85 7.46 11.88 12.24
CA PHE A 85 6.09 11.39 12.30
C PHE A 85 5.67 11.01 13.74
N ARG A 86 6.55 10.32 14.48
CA ARG A 86 6.32 10.04 15.90
C ARG A 86 6.14 11.33 16.72
N SER A 87 6.95 12.35 16.47
CA SER A 87 6.85 13.62 17.18
C SER A 87 5.51 14.32 16.93
N GLU A 88 5.02 14.32 15.69
CA GLU A 88 3.68 14.85 15.36
C GLU A 88 2.59 14.12 16.13
N LEU A 89 2.65 12.78 16.20
CA LEU A 89 1.67 11.97 16.94
C LEU A 89 1.64 12.26 18.45
N LEU A 90 2.81 12.56 19.02
CA LEU A 90 2.98 12.84 20.45
C LEU A 90 2.63 14.27 20.84
N ARG A 91 2.42 15.17 19.88
CA ARG A 91 2.14 16.59 20.11
C ARG A 91 0.86 17.02 19.38
N PRO A 92 -0.32 16.65 19.90
CA PRO A 92 -1.57 17.23 19.44
C PRO A 92 -1.54 18.76 19.59
N THR A 93 -2.21 19.46 18.67
CA THR A 93 -2.33 20.93 18.67
C THR A 93 -3.48 21.44 19.54
N VAL A 94 -4.28 20.53 20.10
CA VAL A 94 -5.44 20.80 20.97
C VAL A 94 -5.21 20.13 22.31
#